data_AF-A0A2T5G7S3-F1
#
_entry.id   AF-A0A2T5G7S3-F1
#
_cell.length_a   1.000
_cell.length_b   1.000
_cell.length_c   1.000
_cell.angle_alpha   90.00
_cell.angle_beta   90.00
_cell.angle_gamma   90.00
#
_symmetry.space_group_name_H-M   'P 1'
#
loop_
_entity.id
_entity.type
_entity.pdbx_description
1 polymer ?
#
loop_
_entity_poly.entity_id
_entity_poly.type
_entity_poly.pdbx_seq_one_letter_code
_entity_poly.pdbx_strand_id
1 'polypeptide(L)'
;MFLYGPQKGVPQKDLQELDRRMKRFATLLLRARAEAREDLLAFPGAGAAGGLGFALALLGARLFPGADTIAERIGLPRAIADADFVLTGEGQSDVQALQGKVPIAVARLASAQGKPVFLLSGSLGEGANELLPYFACLQAAVARPTTLAELLPRAAEDLYEAAVRLFHCIARRENTGRLGQRSVARTIRKNGRSGQDKAPPLPYNDIGGESP
;
A
#
# COMPACT_ATOMS: atom_id res chain seq x y z
N MET A 1 -20.62 -9.76 -7.58
CA MET A 1 -20.03 -10.66 -8.61
C MET A 1 -19.12 -9.96 -9.62
N PHE A 2 -19.47 -8.76 -10.08
CA PHE A 2 -18.82 -8.09 -11.23
C PHE A 2 -17.32 -7.81 -11.11
N LEU A 3 -16.79 -7.59 -9.90
CA LEU A 3 -15.38 -7.24 -9.70
C LEU A 3 -14.45 -8.47 -9.81
N TYR A 4 -14.80 -9.57 -9.12
CA TYR A 4 -13.93 -10.76 -9.00
C TYR A 4 -14.44 -11.99 -9.74
N GLY A 5 -15.64 -11.94 -10.33
CA GLY A 5 -16.19 -13.04 -11.14
C GLY A 5 -15.38 -13.31 -12.41
N PRO A 6 -15.03 -12.28 -13.23
CA PRO A 6 -14.30 -12.48 -14.48
C PRO A 6 -12.94 -13.16 -14.28
N GLN A 7 -12.15 -12.73 -13.29
CA GLN A 7 -10.86 -13.34 -12.95
C GLN A 7 -10.96 -14.78 -12.45
N LYS A 8 -12.16 -15.24 -12.05
CA LYS A 8 -12.45 -16.63 -11.66
C LYS A 8 -13.09 -17.44 -12.80
N GLY A 9 -13.10 -16.90 -14.02
CA GLY A 9 -13.61 -17.58 -15.22
C GLY A 9 -15.12 -17.45 -15.45
N VAL A 10 -15.83 -16.55 -14.75
CA VAL A 10 -17.27 -16.34 -14.98
C VAL A 10 -17.48 -15.50 -16.25
N PRO A 11 -18.19 -16.01 -17.28
CA PRO A 11 -18.48 -15.23 -18.48
C PRO A 11 -19.32 -13.99 -18.17
N GLN A 12 -19.08 -12.89 -18.89
CA GLN A 12 -19.76 -11.61 -18.64
C GLN A 12 -21.28 -11.71 -18.73
N LYS A 13 -21.79 -12.53 -19.66
CA LYS A 13 -23.21 -12.83 -19.84
C LYS A 13 -23.87 -13.47 -18.62
N ASP A 14 -23.10 -14.20 -17.81
CA ASP A 14 -23.61 -14.96 -16.67
C ASP A 14 -23.49 -14.18 -15.35
N LEU A 15 -22.74 -13.06 -15.33
CA LEU A 15 -22.49 -12.27 -14.12
C LEU A 15 -23.79 -11.76 -13.48
N GLN A 16 -24.74 -11.25 -14.29
CA GLN A 16 -26.00 -10.71 -13.77
C GLN A 16 -26.87 -11.79 -13.11
N GLU A 17 -27.01 -12.94 -13.77
CA GLU A 17 -27.81 -14.05 -13.24
C GLU A 17 -27.15 -14.62 -11.98
N LEU A 18 -25.84 -14.76 -11.97
CA LEU A 18 -25.13 -15.32 -10.83
C LEU A 18 -25.14 -14.35 -9.63
N ASP A 19 -25.04 -13.05 -9.86
CA ASP A 19 -25.20 -12.03 -8.81
C ASP A 19 -26.61 -12.07 -8.19
N ARG A 20 -27.65 -12.22 -9.02
CA ARG A 20 -29.05 -12.38 -8.58
C ARG A 20 -29.24 -13.64 -7.74
N ARG A 21 -28.68 -14.78 -8.17
CA ARG A 21 -28.73 -16.05 -7.43
C ARG A 21 -28.01 -15.96 -6.10
N MET A 22 -26.82 -15.36 -6.07
CA MET A 22 -26.06 -15.11 -4.85
C MET A 22 -26.84 -14.25 -3.86
N LYS A 23 -27.45 -13.15 -4.33
CA LYS A 23 -28.30 -12.28 -3.50
C LYS A 23 -29.50 -13.05 -2.92
N ARG A 24 -30.20 -13.82 -3.76
CA ARG A 24 -31.33 -14.65 -3.32
C ARG A 24 -30.90 -15.67 -2.27
N PHE A 25 -29.79 -16.36 -2.49
CA PHE A 25 -29.26 -17.34 -1.54
C PHE A 25 -28.94 -16.70 -0.18
N ALA A 26 -28.24 -15.56 -0.18
CA ALA A 26 -27.91 -14.84 1.04
C ALA A 26 -29.17 -14.34 1.79
N THR A 27 -30.20 -13.86 1.06
CA THR A 27 -31.50 -13.49 1.66
C THR A 27 -32.21 -14.69 2.30
N LEU A 28 -32.17 -15.87 1.67
CA LEU A 28 -32.76 -17.08 2.25
C LEU A 28 -32.04 -17.52 3.52
N LEU A 29 -30.70 -17.41 3.56
CA LEU A 29 -29.90 -17.72 4.74
C LEU A 29 -30.22 -16.80 5.92
N LEU A 30 -30.39 -15.49 5.68
CA LEU A 30 -30.81 -14.56 6.73
C LEU A 30 -32.18 -14.91 7.29
N ARG A 31 -33.16 -15.22 6.43
CA ARG A 31 -34.51 -15.60 6.87
C ARG A 31 -34.52 -16.89 7.69
N ALA A 32 -33.62 -17.82 7.39
CA ALA A 32 -33.51 -19.08 8.12
C ALA A 32 -32.82 -18.94 9.50
N ARG A 33 -32.13 -17.81 9.76
CA ARG A 33 -31.42 -17.53 11.01
C ARG A 33 -32.09 -16.37 11.73
N ALA A 34 -32.97 -16.67 12.68
CA ALA A 34 -33.74 -15.66 13.43
C ALA A 34 -32.87 -14.58 14.13
N GLU A 35 -31.64 -14.93 14.51
CA GLU A 35 -30.70 -14.01 15.17
C GLU A 35 -29.76 -13.27 14.19
N ALA A 36 -29.87 -13.53 12.89
CA ALA A 36 -29.01 -12.89 11.90
C ALA A 36 -29.41 -11.44 11.68
N ARG A 37 -28.42 -10.55 11.65
CA ARG A 37 -28.65 -9.14 11.36
C ARG A 37 -28.81 -8.91 9.86
N GLU A 38 -29.77 -8.08 9.47
CA GLU A 38 -30.04 -7.78 8.05
C GLU A 38 -28.91 -7.00 7.38
N ASP A 39 -28.14 -6.22 8.15
CA ASP A 39 -27.02 -5.44 7.66
C ASP A 39 -25.84 -6.31 7.15
N LEU A 40 -25.85 -7.61 7.44
CA LEU A 40 -24.85 -8.56 6.95
C LEU A 40 -24.81 -8.68 5.41
N LEU A 41 -25.87 -8.32 4.69
CA LEU A 41 -25.83 -8.33 3.21
C LEU A 41 -25.01 -7.17 2.63
N ALA A 42 -24.89 -6.06 3.37
CA ALA A 42 -24.37 -4.80 2.86
C ALA A 42 -23.04 -4.39 3.51
N PHE A 43 -22.55 -5.10 4.53
CA PHE A 43 -21.31 -4.70 5.18
C PHE A 43 -20.09 -4.83 4.23
N PRO A 44 -19.10 -3.92 4.36
CA PRO A 44 -17.86 -3.99 3.60
C PRO A 44 -17.12 -5.32 3.82
N GLY A 45 -16.92 -6.07 2.73
CA GLY A 45 -16.26 -7.39 2.77
C GLY A 45 -17.22 -8.58 2.75
N ALA A 46 -18.54 -8.39 2.76
CA ALA A 46 -19.53 -9.47 2.58
C ALA A 46 -19.26 -10.33 1.33
N GLY A 47 -18.85 -9.68 0.23
CA GLY A 47 -18.50 -10.34 -1.03
C GLY A 47 -17.09 -10.96 -1.08
N ALA A 48 -16.28 -10.84 -0.03
CA ALA A 48 -14.90 -11.33 -0.01
C ALA A 48 -14.85 -12.83 -0.32
N ALA A 49 -13.84 -13.23 -1.09
CA ALA A 49 -13.65 -14.59 -1.60
C ALA A 49 -14.90 -15.20 -2.30
N GLY A 50 -15.83 -14.39 -2.79
CA GLY A 50 -17.06 -14.86 -3.44
C GLY A 50 -18.24 -15.10 -2.48
N GLY A 51 -18.30 -14.38 -1.37
CA GLY A 51 -19.39 -14.49 -0.38
C GLY A 51 -19.01 -15.24 0.89
N LEU A 52 -17.76 -15.69 1.02
CA LEU A 52 -17.27 -16.33 2.24
C LEU A 52 -17.25 -15.34 3.41
N GLY A 53 -16.97 -14.06 3.15
CA GLY A 53 -17.07 -13.02 4.17
C GLY A 53 -18.46 -12.95 4.82
N PHE A 54 -19.51 -12.97 3.99
CA PHE A 54 -20.90 -13.07 4.47
C PHE A 54 -21.15 -14.34 5.28
N ALA A 55 -20.74 -15.51 4.77
CA ALA A 55 -20.98 -16.78 5.44
C ALA A 55 -20.31 -16.84 6.82
N LEU A 56 -19.07 -16.34 6.94
CA LEU A 56 -18.37 -16.27 8.23
C LEU A 56 -19.02 -15.25 9.18
N ALA A 57 -19.43 -14.09 8.67
CA ALA A 57 -20.12 -13.10 9.49
C ALA A 57 -21.47 -13.61 10.01
N LEU A 58 -22.19 -14.42 9.23
CA LEU A 58 -23.41 -15.10 9.65
C LEU A 58 -23.16 -16.10 10.81
N LEU A 59 -21.95 -16.63 10.92
CA LEU A 59 -21.51 -17.49 12.03
C LEU A 59 -20.96 -16.70 13.22
N GLY A 60 -21.05 -15.35 13.20
CA GLY A 60 -20.57 -14.47 14.26
C GLY A 60 -19.11 -14.03 14.11
N ALA A 61 -18.46 -14.31 12.98
CA ALA A 61 -17.10 -13.81 12.74
C ALA A 61 -17.09 -12.29 12.51
N ARG A 62 -16.00 -11.64 12.91
CA ARG A 62 -15.75 -10.22 12.67
C ARG A 62 -14.66 -10.08 11.61
N LEU A 63 -14.91 -9.26 10.59
CA LEU A 63 -13.88 -8.90 9.62
C LEU A 63 -13.03 -7.76 10.17
N PHE A 64 -11.72 -7.90 10.02
CA PHE A 64 -10.74 -6.88 10.34
C PHE A 64 -9.86 -6.59 9.11
N PRO A 65 -9.30 -5.38 8.97
CA PRO A 65 -8.32 -5.09 7.93
C PRO A 65 -7.11 -6.01 8.07
N GLY A 66 -6.86 -6.83 7.06
CA GLY A 66 -5.89 -7.94 7.15
C GLY A 66 -4.45 -7.46 7.40
N ALA A 67 -3.99 -6.47 6.64
CA ALA A 67 -2.62 -5.95 6.77
C ALA A 67 -2.36 -5.35 8.17
N ASP A 68 -3.31 -4.56 8.68
CA ASP A 68 -3.20 -3.95 10.02
C ASP A 68 -3.22 -5.01 11.12
N THR A 69 -4.14 -5.98 11.01
CA THR A 69 -4.25 -7.07 11.99
C THR A 69 -2.97 -7.91 12.04
N ILE A 70 -2.36 -8.20 10.88
CA ILE A 70 -1.10 -8.93 10.82
C ILE A 70 0.05 -8.08 11.38
N ALA A 71 0.13 -6.81 10.99
CA ALA A 71 1.17 -5.88 11.44
C ALA A 71 1.21 -5.77 12.98
N GLU A 72 0.05 -5.63 13.62
CA GLU A 72 -0.04 -5.61 15.08
C GLU A 72 0.44 -6.93 15.70
N ARG A 73 -0.03 -8.08 15.17
CA ARG A 73 0.30 -9.40 15.70
C ARG A 73 1.78 -9.74 15.60
N ILE A 74 2.47 -9.28 14.56
CA ILE A 74 3.92 -9.51 14.39
C ILE A 74 4.76 -8.45 15.09
N GLY A 75 4.14 -7.49 15.80
CA GLY A 75 4.86 -6.42 16.49
C GLY A 75 5.50 -5.40 15.55
N LEU A 76 5.02 -5.27 14.32
CA LEU A 76 5.58 -4.38 13.30
C LEU A 76 5.69 -2.91 13.75
N PRO A 77 4.70 -2.31 14.44
CA PRO A 77 4.81 -0.93 14.90
C PRO A 77 6.03 -0.67 15.80
N ARG A 78 6.38 -1.64 16.67
CA ARG A 78 7.56 -1.53 17.54
C ARG A 78 8.84 -1.63 16.73
N ALA A 79 8.93 -2.62 15.84
CA ALA A 79 10.09 -2.76 14.95
C ALA A 79 10.33 -1.52 14.08
N ILE A 80 9.26 -0.87 13.61
CA ILE A 80 9.33 0.38 12.86
C ILE A 80 9.87 1.52 13.74
N ALA A 81 9.40 1.65 14.98
CA ALA A 81 9.84 2.72 15.89
C ALA A 81 11.36 2.67 16.14
N ASP A 82 11.92 1.48 16.24
CA ASP A 82 13.35 1.25 16.48
C ASP A 82 14.22 1.37 15.22
N ALA A 83 13.64 1.40 14.02
CA ALA A 83 14.37 1.42 12.76
C ALA A 83 14.78 2.84 12.32
N ASP A 84 15.86 2.98 11.54
CA ASP A 84 16.22 4.25 10.90
C ASP A 84 15.33 4.55 9.69
N PHE A 85 14.93 3.51 8.95
CA PHE A 85 14.03 3.57 7.80
C PHE A 85 13.34 2.21 7.61
N VAL A 86 12.32 2.19 6.74
CA VAL A 86 11.56 0.98 6.41
C VAL A 86 11.69 0.67 4.93
N LEU A 87 11.93 -0.59 4.59
CA LEU A 87 11.83 -1.12 3.22
C LEU A 87 10.63 -2.07 3.16
N THR A 88 9.76 -1.87 2.17
CA THR A 88 8.61 -2.74 1.89
C THR A 88 8.48 -3.01 0.40
N GLY A 89 7.58 -3.90 0.01
CA GLY A 89 7.41 -4.28 -1.39
C GLY A 89 6.13 -5.05 -1.69
N GLU A 90 5.82 -5.13 -2.97
CA GLU A 90 4.77 -6.00 -3.52
C GLU A 90 5.14 -6.40 -4.97
N GLY A 91 4.37 -7.31 -5.58
CA GLY A 91 4.64 -7.76 -6.95
C GLY A 91 4.51 -6.63 -7.98
N GLN A 92 3.43 -5.85 -7.90
CA GLN A 92 3.21 -4.68 -8.74
C GLN A 92 2.55 -3.58 -7.93
N SER A 93 3.11 -2.37 -7.99
CA SER A 93 2.54 -1.19 -7.36
C SER A 93 1.94 -0.26 -8.39
N ASP A 94 0.65 0.03 -8.21
CA ASP A 94 -0.16 0.92 -9.03
C ASP A 94 -1.06 1.76 -8.10
N VAL A 95 -1.88 2.64 -8.67
CA VAL A 95 -2.83 3.47 -7.90
C VAL A 95 -3.75 2.65 -6.99
N GLN A 96 -4.01 1.37 -7.31
CA GLN A 96 -4.85 0.51 -6.49
C GLN A 96 -4.18 0.12 -5.17
N ALA A 97 -2.86 0.28 -5.03
CA ALA A 97 -2.18 0.07 -3.75
C ALA A 97 -2.73 0.98 -2.64
N LEU A 98 -3.23 2.18 -2.99
CA LEU A 98 -3.90 3.11 -2.07
C LEU A 98 -5.16 2.52 -1.41
N GLN A 99 -5.74 1.46 -1.98
CA GLN A 99 -6.94 0.80 -1.45
C GLN A 99 -6.64 -0.11 -0.24
N GLY A 100 -5.49 0.05 0.42
CA GLY A 100 -5.14 -0.67 1.64
C GLY A 100 -4.32 -1.94 1.42
N LYS A 101 -3.50 -1.99 0.35
CA LYS A 101 -2.49 -3.05 0.21
C LYS A 101 -1.38 -2.90 1.26
N VAL A 102 -0.60 -3.97 1.42
CA VAL A 102 0.48 -4.05 2.42
C VAL A 102 1.41 -2.84 2.40
N PRO A 103 1.93 -2.36 1.24
CA PRO A 103 2.86 -1.23 1.25
C PRO A 103 2.30 0.05 1.86
N ILE A 104 1.03 0.36 1.61
CA ILE A 104 0.38 1.57 2.15
C ILE A 104 0.09 1.42 3.64
N ALA A 105 -0.28 0.23 4.11
CA ALA A 105 -0.43 -0.01 5.55
C ALA A 105 0.91 0.18 6.28
N VAL A 106 2.01 -0.37 5.73
CA VAL A 106 3.36 -0.16 6.26
C VAL A 106 3.76 1.32 6.21
N ALA A 107 3.48 2.00 5.10
CA ALA A 107 3.81 3.40 4.93
C ALA A 107 3.12 4.29 5.97
N ARG A 108 1.83 4.04 6.23
CA ARG A 108 1.05 4.73 7.26
C ARG A 108 1.63 4.51 8.67
N LEU A 109 1.96 3.26 9.02
CA LEU A 109 2.55 2.94 10.33
C LEU A 109 3.89 3.63 10.54
N ALA A 110 4.75 3.64 9.51
CA ALA A 110 6.04 4.32 9.53
C ALA A 110 5.91 5.85 9.57
N SER A 111 4.96 6.41 8.82
CA SER A 111 4.59 7.83 8.86
C SER A 111 4.27 8.29 10.29
N ALA A 112 3.45 7.52 11.00
CA ALA A 112 3.09 7.81 12.39
C ALA A 112 4.29 7.80 13.36
N GLN A 113 5.41 7.19 12.97
CA GLN A 113 6.67 7.16 13.72
C GLN A 113 7.75 8.09 13.11
N GLY A 114 7.39 8.91 12.11
CA GLY A 114 8.33 9.79 11.41
C GLY A 114 9.42 9.07 10.62
N LYS A 115 9.23 7.79 10.28
CA LYS A 115 10.25 6.97 9.60
C LYS A 115 10.09 7.04 8.08
N PRO A 116 11.16 7.28 7.31
CA PRO A 116 11.10 7.24 5.86
C PRO A 116 10.88 5.80 5.37
N VAL A 117 10.10 5.66 4.30
CA VAL A 117 9.71 4.35 3.76
C VAL A 117 10.13 4.28 2.30
N PHE A 118 10.80 3.21 1.93
CA PHE A 118 11.21 2.93 0.57
C PHE A 118 10.38 1.76 0.03
N LEU A 119 9.85 1.92 -1.18
CA LEU A 119 9.07 0.89 -1.86
C LEU A 119 9.93 0.21 -2.92
N LEU A 120 10.11 -1.11 -2.79
CA LEU A 120 10.70 -1.97 -3.80
C LEU A 120 9.64 -2.92 -4.35
N SER A 121 9.18 -2.67 -5.56
CA SER A 121 8.12 -3.46 -6.21
C SER A 121 8.67 -4.25 -7.38
N GLY A 122 8.08 -5.41 -7.69
CA GLY A 122 8.46 -6.17 -8.89
C GLY A 122 8.37 -5.29 -10.14
N SER A 123 7.21 -4.66 -10.33
CA SER A 123 6.98 -3.62 -11.34
C SER A 123 6.21 -2.43 -10.76
N LEU A 124 6.25 -1.31 -11.50
CA LEU A 124 5.41 -0.14 -11.27
C LEU A 124 4.38 -0.07 -12.39
N GLY A 125 3.10 -0.04 -12.02
CA GLY A 125 1.97 0.01 -12.93
C GLY A 125 1.43 1.43 -13.12
N GLU A 126 0.23 1.51 -13.68
CA GLU A 126 -0.45 2.78 -13.95
C GLU A 126 -0.70 3.58 -12.66
N GLY A 127 -0.44 4.88 -12.71
CA GLY A 127 -0.64 5.78 -11.57
C GLY A 127 0.34 5.57 -10.40
N ALA A 128 1.41 4.79 -10.55
CA ALA A 128 2.36 4.54 -9.46
C ALA A 128 2.96 5.82 -8.85
N ASN A 129 3.08 6.90 -9.61
CA ASN A 129 3.57 8.19 -9.10
C ASN A 129 2.65 8.81 -8.03
N GLU A 130 1.37 8.42 -7.96
CA GLU A 130 0.47 8.84 -6.88
C GLU A 130 0.87 8.27 -5.51
N LEU A 131 1.78 7.29 -5.49
CA LEU A 131 2.33 6.73 -4.26
C LEU A 131 3.49 7.57 -3.69
N LEU A 132 4.09 8.48 -4.48
CA LEU A 132 5.24 9.30 -4.06
C LEU A 132 5.03 10.08 -2.75
N PRO A 133 3.84 10.59 -2.41
CA PRO A 133 3.62 11.23 -1.11
C PRO A 133 3.82 10.31 0.10
N TYR A 134 3.73 8.99 -0.08
CA TYR A 134 3.81 7.99 0.99
C TYR A 134 5.19 7.35 1.13
N PHE A 135 6.03 7.47 0.09
CA PHE A 135 7.32 6.80 0.02
C PHE A 135 8.44 7.76 -0.36
N ALA A 136 9.58 7.62 0.31
CA ALA A 136 10.80 8.36 -0.02
C ALA A 136 11.38 7.97 -1.40
N CYS A 137 11.07 6.78 -1.89
CA CYS A 137 11.46 6.29 -3.21
C CYS A 137 10.54 5.15 -3.67
N LEU A 138 10.30 5.07 -4.97
CA LEU A 138 9.67 3.94 -5.64
C LEU A 138 10.71 3.30 -6.56
N GLN A 139 11.04 2.03 -6.34
CA GLN A 139 12.00 1.28 -7.14
C GLN A 139 11.34 0.05 -7.73
N ALA A 140 11.46 -0.12 -9.06
CA ALA A 140 11.11 -1.37 -9.72
C ALA A 140 12.27 -2.37 -9.66
N ALA A 141 11.95 -3.66 -9.48
CA ALA A 141 12.90 -4.75 -9.55
C ALA A 141 13.32 -5.03 -11.00
N VAL A 142 12.34 -5.02 -11.91
CA VAL A 142 12.55 -5.22 -13.34
C VAL A 142 13.35 -4.05 -13.92
N ALA A 143 14.59 -4.33 -14.34
CA ALA A 143 15.51 -3.31 -14.85
C ALA A 143 15.41 -3.06 -16.37
N ARG A 144 14.73 -3.95 -17.10
CA ARG A 144 14.66 -3.93 -18.56
C ARG A 144 13.35 -4.54 -19.07
N PRO A 145 12.85 -4.18 -20.25
CA PRO A 145 11.72 -4.87 -20.87
C PRO A 145 12.02 -6.37 -21.04
N THR A 146 11.10 -7.22 -20.60
CA THR A 146 11.23 -8.69 -20.63
C THR A 146 9.86 -9.33 -20.41
N THR A 147 9.74 -10.63 -20.61
CA THR A 147 8.51 -11.37 -20.37
C THR A 147 8.43 -11.90 -18.93
N LEU A 148 7.22 -12.17 -18.44
CA LEU A 148 7.03 -12.77 -17.13
C LEU A 148 7.72 -14.15 -17.01
N ALA A 149 7.74 -14.94 -18.09
CA ALA A 149 8.37 -16.25 -18.13
C ALA A 149 9.90 -16.18 -17.95
N GLU A 150 10.53 -15.11 -18.45
CA GLU A 150 11.96 -14.85 -18.29
C GLU A 150 12.30 -14.23 -16.92
N LEU A 151 11.37 -13.45 -16.35
CA LEU A 151 11.54 -12.81 -15.04
C LEU A 151 11.45 -13.77 -13.87
N LEU A 152 10.44 -14.65 -13.85
CA LEU A 152 10.16 -15.50 -12.70
C LEU A 152 11.37 -16.34 -12.25
N PRO A 153 12.15 -16.96 -13.14
CA PRO A 153 13.36 -17.71 -12.74
C PRO A 153 14.44 -16.85 -12.08
N ARG A 154 14.45 -15.53 -12.33
CA ARG A 154 15.49 -14.59 -11.85
C ARG A 154 14.98 -13.59 -10.83
N ALA A 155 13.73 -13.70 -10.40
CA ALA A 155 13.08 -12.70 -9.55
C ALA A 155 13.88 -12.35 -8.29
N ALA A 156 14.53 -13.33 -7.65
CA ALA A 156 15.38 -13.10 -6.48
C ALA A 156 16.64 -12.29 -6.81
N GLU A 157 17.29 -12.57 -7.95
CA GLU A 157 18.45 -11.84 -8.45
C GLU A 157 18.07 -10.40 -8.83
N ASP A 158 16.98 -10.22 -9.55
CA ASP A 158 16.50 -8.90 -9.96
C ASP A 158 16.09 -8.04 -8.75
N LEU A 159 15.45 -8.65 -7.74
CA LEU A 159 15.15 -7.98 -6.46
C LEU A 159 16.42 -7.58 -5.71
N TYR A 160 17.41 -8.47 -5.66
CA TYR A 160 18.69 -8.19 -5.01
C TYR A 160 19.40 -7.01 -5.69
N GLU A 161 19.51 -7.03 -7.01
CA GLU A 161 20.14 -5.96 -7.79
C GLU A 161 19.40 -4.63 -7.63
N ALA A 162 18.07 -4.66 -7.54
CA ALA A 162 17.27 -3.47 -7.29
C ALA A 162 17.46 -2.92 -5.86
N ALA A 163 17.56 -3.80 -4.88
CA ALA A 163 17.90 -3.40 -3.50
C ALA A 163 19.30 -2.77 -3.46
N VAL A 164 20.30 -3.34 -4.15
CA VAL A 164 21.66 -2.77 -4.24
C VAL A 164 21.61 -1.35 -4.81
N ARG A 165 20.89 -1.13 -5.91
CA ARG A 165 20.70 0.21 -6.51
C ARG A 165 20.06 1.18 -5.52
N LEU A 166 19.00 0.74 -4.84
CA LEU A 166 18.29 1.55 -3.85
C LEU A 166 19.20 1.95 -2.68
N PHE A 167 19.90 0.99 -2.08
CA PHE A 167 20.80 1.24 -0.96
C PHE A 167 22.00 2.12 -1.35
N HIS A 168 22.48 2.00 -2.60
CA HIS A 168 23.51 2.91 -3.10
C HIS A 168 23.03 4.37 -3.10
N CYS A 169 21.78 4.61 -3.50
CA CYS A 169 21.16 5.95 -3.45
C CYS A 169 20.99 6.45 -2.01
N ILE A 170 20.56 5.59 -1.09
CA ILE A 170 20.41 5.93 0.33
C ILE A 170 21.76 6.34 0.94
N ALA A 171 22.79 5.51 0.78
CA ALA A 171 24.13 5.77 1.33
C ALA A 171 24.76 7.06 0.77
N ARG A 172 24.52 7.36 -0.52
CA ARG A 172 24.96 8.63 -1.14
C ARG A 172 24.25 9.84 -0.53
N ARG A 173 22.94 9.75 -0.26
CA ARG A 173 22.17 10.85 0.32
C ARG A 173 22.68 11.21 1.72
N GLU A 174 22.99 10.23 2.54
CA GLU A 174 23.56 10.47 3.88
C GLU A 174 24.92 11.17 3.82
N ASN A 175 25.79 10.74 2.91
CA ASN A 175 27.07 11.40 2.65
C ASN A 175 26.90 12.83 2.08
N THR A 176 25.86 13.07 1.30
CA THR A 176 25.57 14.39 0.72
C THR A 176 24.95 15.34 1.76
N GLY A 177 24.17 14.83 2.71
CA GLY A 177 23.71 15.61 3.88
C GLY A 177 24.86 16.15 4.72
N ARG A 178 25.94 15.35 4.87
CA ARG A 178 27.21 15.80 5.48
C ARG A 178 27.98 16.82 4.64
N LEU A 179 27.92 16.73 3.31
CA LEU A 179 28.51 17.72 2.40
C LEU A 179 27.71 19.04 2.36
N GLY A 180 26.38 18.99 2.50
CA GLY A 180 25.51 20.17 2.56
C GLY A 180 25.84 21.07 3.75
N GLN A 181 26.14 20.49 4.91
CA GLN A 181 26.59 21.26 6.09
C GLN A 181 27.96 21.92 5.89
N ARG A 182 28.83 21.37 5.02
CA ARG A 182 30.14 21.97 4.69
C ARG A 182 30.12 22.91 3.48
N SER A 183 29.15 22.77 2.57
CA SER A 183 29.07 23.54 1.31
C SER A 183 28.20 24.80 1.42
N VAL A 184 27.15 24.80 2.26
CA VAL A 184 26.29 25.98 2.45
C VAL A 184 27.06 27.16 3.07
N ALA A 185 28.17 26.91 3.77
CA ALA A 185 29.03 27.95 4.31
C ALA A 185 29.93 28.67 3.26
N ARG A 186 30.04 28.19 2.01
CA ARG A 186 30.96 28.77 1.00
C ARG A 186 30.30 29.42 -0.21
N THR A 187 29.02 29.17 -0.49
CA THR A 187 28.42 29.62 -1.76
C THR A 187 27.51 30.84 -1.65
N ILE A 188 27.21 31.35 -0.45
CA ILE A 188 26.43 32.59 -0.28
C ILE A 188 27.34 33.80 0.00
N ARG A 189 28.27 34.08 -0.91
CA ARG A 189 28.86 35.41 -1.12
C ARG A 189 29.24 35.55 -2.58
N LYS A 190 28.24 35.69 -3.46
CA LYS A 190 28.26 36.62 -4.60
C LYS A 190 26.94 36.53 -5.35
N ASN A 191 26.41 37.73 -5.61
CA ASN A 191 25.30 38.06 -6.49
C ASN A 191 23.89 37.82 -5.96
N GLY A 192 23.35 38.89 -5.36
CA GLY A 192 21.92 39.04 -5.21
C GLY A 192 21.22 39.23 -6.55
N ARG A 193 20.02 38.66 -6.65
CA ARG A 193 18.82 39.33 -7.14
C ARG A 193 17.60 38.49 -6.76
N SER A 194 16.60 39.22 -6.32
CA SER A 194 15.30 38.81 -5.80
C SER A 194 14.45 38.06 -6.82
N GLY A 195 13.86 36.93 -6.41
CA GLY A 195 12.76 36.26 -7.08
C GLY A 195 12.12 35.29 -6.10
N GLN A 196 10.93 35.61 -5.62
CA GLN A 196 10.13 34.76 -4.75
C GLN A 196 9.59 33.59 -5.59
N ASP A 197 9.95 32.36 -5.24
CA ASP A 197 9.14 31.18 -5.56
C ASP A 197 9.03 30.34 -4.29
N LYS A 198 7.87 30.45 -3.62
CA LYS A 198 7.51 29.63 -2.48
C LYS A 198 7.11 28.26 -3.00
N ALA A 199 7.89 27.22 -2.68
CA ALA A 199 7.42 25.84 -2.79
C ALA A 199 6.18 25.63 -1.88
N PRO A 200 5.18 24.85 -2.30
CA PRO A 200 4.01 24.58 -1.45
C PRO A 200 4.43 23.78 -0.21
N PRO A 201 3.83 24.03 0.97
CA PRO A 201 4.16 23.30 2.18
C PRO A 201 3.72 21.84 2.08
N LEU A 202 4.59 20.94 2.52
CA LEU A 202 4.27 19.52 2.74
C LEU A 202 3.23 19.41 3.87
N PRO A 203 2.22 18.52 3.76
CA PRO A 203 1.23 18.33 4.81
C PRO A 203 1.82 17.41 5.88
N TYR A 204 2.68 17.96 6.73
CA TYR A 204 3.15 17.30 7.93
C TYR A 204 3.35 18.36 9.01
N ASN A 205 2.24 18.74 9.65
CA ASN A 205 2.13 19.23 11.02
C ASN A 205 0.68 19.68 11.26
N ASP A 206 -0.12 18.80 11.85
CA ASP A 206 -1.21 19.18 12.76
C ASP A 206 -1.53 17.96 13.63
N ILE A 207 -0.69 17.75 14.65
CA ILE A 207 -1.05 17.05 15.88
C ILE A 207 -1.07 18.11 16.99
N GLY A 208 -2.21 18.76 17.09
CA GLY A 208 -2.76 19.33 18.33
C GLY A 208 -4.25 18.95 18.28
N GLY A 209 -4.79 18.12 19.17
CA GLY A 209 -4.75 18.31 20.61
C GLY A 209 -6.01 19.09 20.99
N GLU A 210 -7.12 18.38 21.20
CA GLU A 210 -8.19 18.72 22.15
C GLU A 210 -9.28 17.62 22.15
N SER A 211 -9.44 16.98 23.31
CA SER A 211 -10.67 16.27 23.70
C SER A 211 -11.78 17.30 23.98
N PRO A 212 -13.06 16.90 23.87
CA PRO A 212 -13.73 16.24 25.00
C PRO A 212 -14.30 14.85 24.64
#